data_AF-A0AA95MSW3-F1
#
_entry.id   AF-A0AA95MSW3-F1
#
_cell.length_a   1.000
_cell.length_b   1.000
_cell.length_c   1.000
_cell.angle_alpha   90.00
_cell.angle_beta   90.00
_cell.angle_gamma   90.00
#
_symmetry.space_group_name_H-M   'P 1'
#
loop_
_entity.id
_entity.type
_entity.pdbx_description
1 polymer ?
#
loop_
_entity_poly.entity_id
_entity_poly.type
_entity_poly.pdbx_seq_one_letter_code
_entity_poly.pdbx_strand_id
1 'polypeptide(L)'
;MKSREDYPFIYFFAEPNVVFVYKIEDEKYLTVSELSERGEWTQFEINHEDEFEIFNHEEWKPLEGRGYSLRLDDTNFMVGEINQLIQNQRKSRQKKDRSITAPVHLVSSASAAGALRFGLAQPKTVIEFDGFFSIGPIWKLESKIGQARRNEWLNENINSGHAEYERENNFTNTLLELEDLPANAPIYIWYANNGGEQTGIRFILHLLREKANQIFLMNTTELYQQWLASNEEIRSIVHTDELDPEQLTFLFEKNKAANPLSQEERIQFQREWEVLAESKGVLRLWQNGAVTEVPEQYYDLLIINTIEQLHREQEAKDFIRTGRVIGEILHHMYESVGDSYLEYRIRHLVYSGVLELKGIPKSMRHYSVKLRDR
;
A
#
# COMPACT_ATOMS: atom_id res chain seq x y z
N MET A 1 9.85 -4.54 -25.86
CA MET A 1 11.11 -4.13 -25.22
C MET A 1 11.88 -5.38 -24.82
N LYS A 2 13.20 -5.41 -25.00
CA LYS A 2 14.07 -6.49 -24.52
C LYS A 2 14.95 -5.96 -23.38
N SER A 3 15.29 -6.82 -22.42
CA SER A 3 16.22 -6.51 -21.33
C SER A 3 17.43 -7.45 -21.38
N ARG A 4 18.58 -6.97 -20.90
CA ARG A 4 19.80 -7.77 -20.72
C ARG A 4 20.54 -7.27 -19.48
N GLU A 5 21.14 -8.17 -18.72
CA GLU A 5 21.77 -7.87 -17.43
C GLU A 5 23.29 -8.04 -17.51
N ASP A 6 24.06 -7.09 -16.97
CA ASP A 6 25.51 -7.21 -16.74
C ASP A 6 25.87 -6.39 -15.48
N TYR A 7 25.61 -6.98 -14.31
CA TYR A 7 25.69 -6.26 -13.02
C TYR A 7 27.03 -5.51 -12.85
N PRO A 8 27.02 -4.21 -12.49
CA PRO A 8 25.91 -3.45 -11.92
C PRO A 8 25.00 -2.76 -12.94
N PHE A 9 25.07 -3.11 -14.22
CA PHE A 9 24.27 -2.51 -15.29
C PHE A 9 23.13 -3.39 -15.75
N ILE A 10 22.06 -2.75 -16.21
CA ILE A 10 20.97 -3.37 -16.96
C ILE A 10 20.70 -2.54 -18.21
N TYR A 11 20.47 -3.24 -19.30
CA TYR A 11 20.28 -2.68 -20.63
C TYR A 11 18.86 -2.94 -21.09
N PHE A 12 18.22 -1.94 -21.69
CA PHE A 12 16.90 -2.07 -22.30
C PHE A 12 16.91 -1.60 -23.74
N PHE A 13 16.47 -2.48 -24.64
CA PHE A 13 16.27 -2.15 -26.04
C PHE A 13 14.84 -1.67 -26.27
N ALA A 14 14.70 -0.39 -26.63
CA ALA A 14 13.45 0.26 -26.97
C ALA A 14 13.44 0.71 -28.45
N GLU A 15 12.28 0.57 -29.10
CA GLU A 15 12.13 0.96 -30.51
C GLU A 15 12.01 2.49 -30.64
N PRO A 16 12.72 3.13 -31.58
CA PRO A 16 13.50 2.57 -32.69
C PRO A 16 15.02 2.60 -32.42
N ASN A 17 15.61 1.43 -32.15
CA ASN A 17 17.05 1.18 -32.00
C ASN A 17 17.79 1.92 -30.86
N VAL A 18 17.11 2.24 -29.77
CA VAL A 18 17.72 2.92 -28.63
C VAL A 18 17.97 1.94 -27.50
N VAL A 19 19.20 1.93 -26.98
CA VAL A 19 19.57 1.19 -25.79
C VAL A 19 19.60 2.16 -24.60
N PHE A 20 18.76 1.91 -23.62
CA PHE A 20 18.79 2.57 -22.32
C PHE A 20 19.67 1.77 -21.38
N VAL A 21 20.65 2.42 -20.77
CA VAL A 21 21.55 1.81 -19.80
C VAL A 21 21.28 2.42 -18.44
N TYR A 22 20.97 1.56 -17.48
CA TYR A 22 20.81 1.93 -16.08
C TYR A 22 21.89 1.25 -15.24
N LYS A 23 22.50 2.02 -14.34
CA LYS A 23 23.47 1.52 -13.37
C LYS A 23 22.80 1.44 -12.01
N ILE A 24 22.80 0.25 -11.42
CA ILE A 24 22.33 0.02 -10.06
C ILE A 24 23.37 0.58 -9.08
N GLU A 25 23.02 1.68 -8.42
CA GLU A 25 23.90 2.37 -7.45
C GLU A 25 23.75 1.84 -6.03
N ASP A 26 22.51 1.54 -5.63
CA ASP A 26 22.16 0.96 -4.35
C ASP A 26 21.24 -0.26 -4.54
N GLU A 27 21.15 -1.11 -3.52
CA GLU A 27 20.27 -2.28 -3.55
C GLU A 27 18.84 -1.91 -3.10
N LYS A 28 18.37 -0.66 -3.19
CA LYS A 28 16.99 -0.28 -2.82
C LYS A 28 16.04 -0.56 -4.00
N TYR A 29 14.90 -1.19 -3.72
CA TYR A 29 13.84 -1.30 -4.72
C TYR A 29 13.33 0.08 -5.10
N LEU A 30 13.03 0.23 -6.39
CA LEU A 30 12.63 1.49 -7.01
C LEU A 30 11.14 1.48 -7.34
N THR A 31 10.55 2.67 -7.40
CA THR A 31 9.28 2.92 -8.10
C THR A 31 9.52 3.67 -9.41
N VAL A 32 8.49 3.80 -10.25
CA VAL A 32 8.55 4.62 -11.46
C VAL A 32 8.91 6.07 -11.14
N SER A 33 8.36 6.64 -10.06
CA SER A 33 8.71 8.00 -9.63
C SER A 33 10.17 8.10 -9.20
N GLU A 34 10.66 7.18 -8.37
CA GLU A 34 12.06 7.19 -7.92
C GLU A 34 13.05 6.98 -9.07
N LEU A 35 12.73 6.09 -10.02
CA LEU A 35 13.56 5.89 -11.21
C LEU A 35 13.59 7.13 -12.09
N SER A 36 12.51 7.90 -12.16
CA SER A 36 12.45 9.16 -12.92
C SER A 36 13.22 10.30 -12.23
N GLU A 37 13.24 10.32 -10.89
CA GLU A 37 13.99 11.33 -10.12
C GLU A 37 15.48 11.03 -10.01
N ARG A 38 15.85 9.76 -9.86
CA ARG A 38 17.25 9.29 -9.69
C ARG A 38 17.96 9.03 -11.01
N GLY A 39 17.22 8.64 -12.05
CA GLY A 39 17.79 8.02 -13.24
C GLY A 39 18.47 9.00 -14.19
N GLU A 40 19.78 9.17 -14.05
CA GLU A 40 20.61 9.53 -15.20
C GLU A 40 20.72 8.30 -16.13
N TRP A 41 19.79 8.18 -17.07
CA TRP A 41 19.87 7.18 -18.12
C TRP A 41 20.96 7.55 -19.11
N THR A 42 21.86 6.61 -19.39
CA THR A 42 22.73 6.77 -20.56
C THR A 42 22.06 6.09 -21.74
N GLN A 43 21.86 6.85 -22.82
CA GLN A 43 21.17 6.37 -24.02
C GLN A 43 22.19 6.16 -25.14
N PHE A 44 21.99 5.12 -25.94
CA PHE A 44 22.83 4.81 -27.10
C PHE A 44 21.94 4.47 -28.30
N GLU A 45 22.34 4.87 -29.50
CA GLU A 45 21.72 4.40 -30.75
C GLU A 45 22.56 3.26 -31.31
N ILE A 46 21.92 2.12 -31.59
CA ILE A 46 22.55 0.99 -32.31
C ILE A 46 22.00 0.94 -33.74
N ASN A 47 22.71 0.30 -34.67
CA ASN A 47 22.28 0.30 -36.08
C ASN A 47 21.22 -0.78 -36.35
N HIS A 48 21.38 -1.93 -35.70
CA HIS A 48 20.56 -3.11 -35.90
C HIS A 48 20.20 -3.74 -34.55
N GLU A 49 18.99 -4.28 -34.44
CA GLU A 49 18.51 -4.97 -33.24
C GLU A 49 19.44 -6.12 -32.82
N ASP A 50 20.05 -6.82 -33.77
CA ASP A 50 20.98 -7.92 -33.51
C ASP A 50 22.25 -7.48 -32.74
N GLU A 51 22.59 -6.18 -32.77
CA GLU A 51 23.73 -5.63 -32.03
C GLU A 51 23.45 -5.56 -30.53
N PHE A 52 22.18 -5.61 -30.08
CA PHE A 52 21.82 -5.50 -28.66
C PHE A 52 22.41 -6.64 -27.81
N GLU A 53 22.45 -7.86 -28.35
CA GLU A 53 22.95 -9.03 -27.63
C GLU A 53 24.45 -8.93 -27.32
N ILE A 54 25.21 -8.22 -28.17
CA ILE A 54 26.66 -8.02 -28.03
C ILE A 54 27.04 -6.60 -27.60
N PHE A 55 26.06 -5.72 -27.38
CA PHE A 55 26.28 -4.32 -27.04
C PHE A 55 27.15 -4.19 -25.78
N ASN A 56 28.08 -3.23 -25.75
CA ASN A 56 28.85 -2.86 -24.56
C ASN A 56 28.91 -1.34 -24.48
N HIS A 57 28.34 -0.77 -23.42
CA HIS A 57 28.22 0.69 -23.29
C HIS A 57 29.57 1.41 -23.21
N GLU A 58 30.66 0.72 -22.83
CA GLU A 58 32.01 1.29 -22.80
C GLU A 58 32.63 1.46 -24.20
N GLU A 59 32.17 0.70 -25.19
CA GLU A 59 32.68 0.72 -26.57
C GLU A 59 31.91 1.69 -27.47
N TRP A 60 30.81 2.27 -26.97
CA TRP A 60 29.90 3.12 -27.72
C TRP A 60 29.91 4.55 -27.19
N LYS A 61 29.60 5.50 -28.07
CA LYS A 61 29.42 6.90 -27.65
C LYS A 61 27.98 7.10 -27.17
N PRO A 62 27.77 7.71 -25.99
CA PRO A 62 26.43 8.05 -25.55
C PRO A 62 25.81 9.07 -26.50
N LEU A 63 24.48 9.06 -26.57
CA LEU A 63 23.71 10.08 -27.25
C LEU A 63 23.91 11.44 -26.57
N GLU A 64 24.38 12.43 -27.33
CA GLU A 64 24.54 13.81 -26.88
C GLU A 64 23.59 14.74 -27.65
N GLY A 65 22.93 15.66 -26.96
CA GLY A 65 22.08 16.68 -27.59
C GLY A 65 20.70 16.19 -28.11
N ARG A 66 20.38 14.91 -27.91
CA ARG A 66 19.08 14.29 -28.21
C ARG A 66 18.69 13.33 -27.09
N GLY A 67 17.42 13.31 -26.71
CA GLY A 67 16.90 12.38 -25.71
C GLY A 67 15.63 11.70 -26.20
N TYR A 68 15.48 10.42 -25.88
CA TYR A 68 14.27 9.65 -26.08
C TYR A 68 13.44 9.64 -24.79
N SER A 69 12.13 9.83 -24.94
CA SER A 69 11.17 9.72 -23.85
C SER A 69 10.55 8.33 -23.87
N LEU A 70 10.52 7.70 -22.70
CA LEU A 70 9.84 6.42 -22.49
C LEU A 70 8.37 6.66 -22.16
N ARG A 71 7.51 5.75 -22.60
CA ARG A 71 6.12 5.69 -22.12
C ARG A 71 6.14 5.23 -20.67
N LEU A 72 5.12 5.60 -19.91
CA LEU A 72 5.07 5.23 -18.50
C LEU A 72 5.01 3.72 -18.30
N ASP A 73 4.25 3.00 -19.12
CA ASP A 73 4.16 1.53 -19.13
C ASP A 73 5.54 0.88 -19.37
N ASP A 74 6.33 1.47 -20.26
CA ASP A 74 7.69 1.02 -20.55
C ASP A 74 8.59 1.23 -19.32
N THR A 75 8.52 2.41 -18.68
CA THR A 75 9.25 2.69 -17.44
C THR A 75 8.84 1.73 -16.32
N ASN A 76 7.54 1.43 -16.18
CA ASN A 76 7.03 0.49 -15.19
C ASN A 76 7.56 -0.93 -15.42
N PHE A 77 7.63 -1.37 -16.68
CA PHE A 77 8.28 -2.64 -17.04
C PHE A 77 9.76 -2.64 -16.64
N MET A 78 10.50 -1.57 -16.96
CA MET A 78 11.92 -1.45 -16.60
C MET A 78 12.14 -1.49 -15.09
N VAL A 79 11.30 -0.83 -14.29
CA VAL A 79 11.35 -0.89 -12.81
C VAL A 79 11.23 -2.33 -12.32
N GLY A 80 10.31 -3.12 -12.90
CA GLY A 80 10.15 -4.54 -12.56
C GLY A 80 11.42 -5.35 -12.79
N GLU A 81 12.05 -5.19 -13.95
CA GLU A 81 13.30 -5.88 -14.31
C GLU A 81 14.46 -5.44 -13.42
N ILE A 82 14.61 -4.14 -13.16
CA ILE A 82 15.62 -3.59 -12.24
C ILE A 82 15.46 -4.20 -10.84
N ASN A 83 14.25 -4.17 -10.29
CA ASN A 83 13.98 -4.70 -8.95
C ASN A 83 14.21 -6.21 -8.88
N GLN A 84 13.94 -6.96 -9.95
CA GLN A 84 14.26 -8.39 -10.00
C GLN A 84 15.77 -8.65 -9.96
N LEU A 85 16.56 -7.86 -10.70
CA LEU A 85 18.02 -7.93 -10.65
C LEU A 85 18.57 -7.57 -9.25
N ILE A 86 18.04 -6.50 -8.62
CA ILE A 86 18.36 -6.13 -7.24
C ILE A 86 18.05 -7.28 -6.27
N GLN A 87 16.89 -7.92 -6.40
CA GLN A 87 16.50 -9.04 -5.54
C GLN A 87 17.48 -10.22 -5.69
N ASN A 88 17.85 -10.57 -6.93
CA ASN A 88 18.79 -11.65 -7.20
C ASN A 88 20.15 -11.39 -6.52
N GLN A 89 20.62 -10.15 -6.57
CA GLN A 89 21.86 -9.73 -5.92
C GLN A 89 21.77 -9.80 -4.39
N ARG A 90 20.69 -9.30 -3.79
CA ARG A 90 20.42 -9.41 -2.34
C ARG A 90 20.43 -10.86 -1.86
N LYS A 91 19.74 -11.76 -2.58
CA LYS A 91 19.70 -13.21 -2.28
C LYS A 91 21.09 -13.85 -2.35
N SER A 92 21.93 -13.45 -3.31
CA SER A 92 23.33 -13.91 -3.42
C SER A 92 24.18 -13.48 -2.22
N ARG A 93 23.98 -12.24 -1.74
CA ARG A 93 24.71 -11.67 -0.60
C ARG A 93 24.28 -12.26 0.74
N GLN A 94 22.98 -12.42 0.99
CA GLN A 94 22.48 -13.00 2.24
C GLN A 94 22.98 -14.42 2.49
N LYS A 95 23.22 -15.23 1.44
CA LYS A 95 23.84 -16.56 1.58
C LYS A 95 25.24 -16.51 2.21
N LYS A 96 25.93 -15.37 2.16
CA LYS A 96 27.30 -15.18 2.62
C LYS A 96 27.40 -14.59 4.04
N ASP A 97 26.34 -13.97 4.55
CA ASP A 97 26.33 -13.27 5.84
C ASP A 97 25.45 -14.02 6.86
N ARG A 98 26.01 -14.37 8.02
CA ARG A 98 25.33 -15.10 9.12
C ARG A 98 25.23 -14.26 10.40
N SER A 99 25.24 -12.94 10.28
CA SER A 99 25.16 -12.03 11.43
C SER A 99 23.76 -12.00 12.07
N ILE A 100 23.71 -11.45 13.30
CA ILE A 100 22.48 -11.22 14.06
C ILE A 100 21.56 -10.32 13.25
N THR A 101 20.34 -10.80 13.01
CA THR A 101 19.37 -10.10 12.16
C THR A 101 18.50 -9.18 13.02
N ALA A 102 18.45 -7.91 12.64
CA ALA A 102 17.65 -6.91 13.33
C ALA A 102 16.15 -7.30 13.31
N PRO A 103 15.37 -6.93 14.35
CA PRO A 103 13.93 -7.14 14.33
C PRO A 103 13.28 -6.40 13.15
N VAL A 104 12.29 -7.05 12.55
CA VAL A 104 11.49 -6.50 11.47
C VAL A 104 10.12 -6.12 12.01
N HIS A 105 9.67 -4.91 11.71
CA HIS A 105 8.36 -4.40 12.08
C HIS A 105 7.54 -4.19 10.80
N LEU A 106 6.37 -4.80 10.74
CA LEU A 106 5.42 -4.72 9.63
C LEU A 106 4.18 -3.94 10.07
N VAL A 107 3.74 -2.97 9.27
CA VAL A 107 2.55 -2.17 9.55
C VAL A 107 1.88 -1.73 8.25
N SER A 108 0.56 -1.58 8.25
CA SER A 108 -0.23 -1.26 7.04
C SER A 108 -0.60 0.23 6.89
N SER A 109 0.12 1.15 7.56
CA SER A 109 -0.09 2.60 7.45
C SER A 109 1.25 3.32 7.35
N ALA A 110 1.37 4.25 6.40
CA ALA A 110 2.56 5.08 6.20
C ALA A 110 2.89 5.92 7.44
N SER A 111 1.87 6.47 8.08
CA SER A 111 2.01 7.29 9.29
C SER A 111 2.59 6.45 10.44
N ALA A 112 1.99 5.28 10.69
CA ALA A 112 2.48 4.35 11.71
C ALA A 112 3.90 3.83 11.40
N ALA A 113 4.21 3.55 10.13
CA ALA A 113 5.55 3.15 9.71
C ALA A 113 6.57 4.26 10.01
N GLY A 114 6.23 5.52 9.72
CA GLY A 114 7.02 6.70 10.08
C GLY A 114 7.25 6.81 11.59
N ALA A 115 6.19 6.66 12.38
CA ALA A 115 6.27 6.71 13.84
C ALA A 115 7.16 5.60 14.42
N LEU A 116 7.03 4.35 13.92
CA LEU A 116 7.89 3.23 14.31
C LEU A 116 9.35 3.45 13.91
N ARG A 117 9.61 3.99 12.70
CA ARG A 117 10.96 4.33 12.24
C ARG A 117 11.64 5.34 13.16
N PHE A 118 10.87 6.31 13.65
CA PHE A 118 11.34 7.33 14.57
C PHE A 118 11.51 6.81 16.01
N GLY A 119 10.48 6.17 16.57
CA GLY A 119 10.43 5.84 18.00
C GLY A 119 11.28 4.64 18.43
N LEU A 120 11.33 3.58 17.62
CA LEU A 120 12.02 2.35 18.02
C LEU A 120 13.55 2.48 17.94
N ALA A 121 14.28 1.77 18.81
CA ALA A 121 15.75 1.79 18.81
C ALA A 121 16.36 1.05 17.60
N GLN A 122 17.56 1.47 17.18
CA GLN A 122 18.36 0.76 16.17
C GLN A 122 19.21 -0.36 16.81
N PRO A 123 19.54 -1.45 16.09
CA PRO A 123 19.17 -1.73 14.70
C PRO A 123 17.73 -2.26 14.56
N LYS A 124 17.01 -1.80 13.53
CA LYS A 124 15.65 -2.27 13.19
C LYS A 124 15.36 -2.12 11.70
N THR A 125 14.39 -2.88 11.21
CA THR A 125 13.79 -2.71 9.89
C THR A 125 12.30 -2.46 10.03
N VAL A 126 11.76 -1.45 9.34
CA VAL A 126 10.32 -1.15 9.33
C VAL A 126 9.82 -1.18 7.89
N ILE A 127 9.01 -2.19 7.59
CA ILE A 127 8.37 -2.40 6.30
C ILE A 127 6.94 -1.90 6.40
N GLU A 128 6.61 -0.96 5.52
CA GLU A 128 5.27 -0.45 5.33
C GLU A 128 4.58 -1.29 4.27
N PHE A 129 3.39 -1.80 4.57
CA PHE A 129 2.57 -2.53 3.63
C PHE A 129 1.20 -1.88 3.50
N ASP A 130 1.16 -0.70 2.90
CA ASP A 130 -0.10 -0.03 2.59
C ASP A 130 -0.80 -0.70 1.40
N GLY A 131 -1.67 -1.65 1.72
CA GLY A 131 -2.46 -2.37 0.73
C GLY A 131 -3.86 -1.82 0.51
N PHE A 132 -4.35 -0.82 1.25
CA PHE A 132 -5.78 -0.44 1.30
C PHE A 132 -6.71 -1.64 1.57
N PHE A 133 -6.33 -2.53 2.49
CA PHE A 133 -6.96 -3.86 2.64
C PHE A 133 -8.44 -3.84 3.04
N SER A 134 -8.97 -2.72 3.54
CA SER A 134 -10.40 -2.56 3.84
C SER A 134 -11.26 -2.43 2.59
N ILE A 135 -10.67 -2.07 1.45
CA ILE A 135 -11.39 -1.79 0.21
C ILE A 135 -10.82 -2.52 -1.01
N GLY A 136 -11.63 -2.63 -2.05
CA GLY A 136 -11.29 -3.27 -3.32
C GLY A 136 -11.25 -4.80 -3.25
N PRO A 137 -11.13 -5.47 -4.40
CA PRO A 137 -11.07 -6.92 -4.45
C PRO A 137 -9.75 -7.43 -3.86
N ILE A 138 -9.83 -8.51 -3.08
CA ILE A 138 -8.64 -9.21 -2.52
C ILE A 138 -8.49 -10.63 -3.08
N TRP A 139 -9.20 -10.92 -4.17
CA TRP A 139 -9.15 -12.23 -4.80
C TRP A 139 -7.77 -12.49 -5.41
N LYS A 140 -7.10 -13.54 -4.94
CA LYS A 140 -5.77 -14.00 -5.37
C LYS A 140 -4.69 -12.90 -5.37
N LEU A 141 -4.59 -12.09 -4.32
CA LEU A 141 -3.62 -10.99 -4.23
C LEU A 141 -2.16 -11.46 -4.27
N GLU A 142 -1.88 -12.72 -3.98
CA GLU A 142 -0.58 -13.34 -4.14
C GLU A 142 -0.21 -13.58 -5.61
N SER A 143 -1.16 -13.45 -6.55
CA SER A 143 -0.96 -13.67 -7.98
C SER A 143 -0.98 -12.36 -8.78
N LYS A 144 -0.23 -12.31 -9.89
CA LYS A 144 -0.23 -11.16 -10.81
C LYS A 144 -1.63 -10.85 -11.38
N ILE A 145 -2.45 -11.87 -11.62
CA ILE A 145 -3.82 -11.68 -12.14
C ILE A 145 -4.72 -11.01 -11.08
N GLY A 146 -4.63 -11.42 -9.82
CA GLY A 146 -5.38 -10.78 -8.74
C GLY A 146 -4.91 -9.35 -8.47
N GLN A 147 -3.60 -9.12 -8.50
CA GLN A 147 -3.01 -7.78 -8.39
C GLN A 147 -3.48 -6.86 -9.51
N ALA A 148 -3.46 -7.31 -10.77
CA ALA A 148 -3.96 -6.52 -11.90
C ALA A 148 -5.44 -6.12 -11.75
N ARG A 149 -6.31 -7.08 -11.35
CA ARG A 149 -7.73 -6.79 -11.09
C ARG A 149 -7.93 -5.79 -9.95
N ARG A 150 -7.11 -5.89 -8.90
CA ARG A 150 -7.16 -4.94 -7.79
C ARG A 150 -6.72 -3.55 -8.24
N ASN A 151 -5.64 -3.45 -9.01
CA ASN A 151 -5.13 -2.17 -9.49
C ASN A 151 -6.11 -1.49 -10.44
N GLU A 152 -6.74 -2.25 -11.35
CA GLU A 152 -7.82 -1.76 -12.21
C GLU A 152 -8.95 -1.16 -11.37
N TRP A 153 -9.47 -1.91 -10.39
CA TRP A 153 -10.53 -1.39 -9.51
C TRP A 153 -10.08 -0.15 -8.73
N LEU A 154 -8.88 -0.13 -8.16
CA LEU A 154 -8.38 1.02 -7.41
C LEU A 154 -8.22 2.25 -8.32
N ASN A 155 -7.74 2.08 -9.55
CA ASN A 155 -7.55 3.17 -10.51
C ASN A 155 -8.88 3.76 -11.00
N GLU A 156 -9.89 2.93 -11.22
CA GLU A 156 -11.22 3.38 -11.63
C GLU A 156 -12.01 4.04 -10.50
N ASN A 157 -11.79 3.57 -9.27
CA ASN A 157 -12.67 3.88 -8.15
C ASN A 157 -12.05 4.81 -7.10
N ILE A 158 -10.72 4.92 -6.96
CA ILE A 158 -10.09 5.63 -5.84
C ILE A 158 -9.18 6.78 -6.30
N ASN A 159 -9.56 8.01 -5.94
CA ASN A 159 -8.76 9.21 -6.17
C ASN A 159 -7.65 9.35 -5.11
N SER A 160 -6.53 8.62 -5.25
CA SER A 160 -5.46 8.66 -4.24
C SER A 160 -4.46 9.81 -4.36
N GLY A 161 -4.45 10.54 -5.47
CA GLY A 161 -3.47 11.61 -5.72
C GLY A 161 -2.02 11.13 -5.94
N HIS A 162 -1.73 9.83 -5.75
CA HIS A 162 -0.48 9.21 -6.16
C HIS A 162 -0.25 9.32 -7.68
N ALA A 163 1.02 9.33 -8.07
CA ALA A 163 1.41 9.13 -9.46
C ALA A 163 0.96 7.74 -9.94
N GLU A 164 0.78 7.63 -11.25
CA GLU A 164 0.44 6.36 -11.89
C GLU A 164 1.54 5.31 -11.64
N TYR A 165 1.14 4.04 -11.48
CA TYR A 165 1.95 2.89 -11.04
C TYR A 165 2.56 2.96 -9.63
N GLU A 166 2.61 4.11 -8.97
CA GLU A 166 3.28 4.25 -7.67
C GLU A 166 2.75 3.25 -6.62
N ARG A 167 1.43 3.09 -6.54
CA ARG A 167 0.80 2.13 -5.63
C ARG A 167 1.13 0.67 -5.99
N GLU A 168 1.14 0.36 -7.28
CA GLU A 168 1.46 -0.99 -7.79
C GLU A 168 2.92 -1.36 -7.55
N ASN A 169 3.84 -0.41 -7.78
CA ASN A 169 5.26 -0.57 -7.50
C ASN A 169 5.50 -0.74 -6.02
N ASN A 170 4.92 0.10 -5.16
CA ASN A 170 5.05 -0.03 -3.71
C ASN A 170 4.55 -1.39 -3.23
N PHE A 171 3.37 -1.83 -3.68
CA PHE A 171 2.85 -3.15 -3.34
C PHE A 171 3.81 -4.28 -3.77
N THR A 172 4.31 -4.22 -5.01
CA THR A 172 5.26 -5.23 -5.53
C THR A 172 6.58 -5.22 -4.77
N ASN A 173 7.11 -4.03 -4.46
CA ASN A 173 8.35 -3.86 -3.71
C ASN A 173 8.21 -4.44 -2.31
N THR A 174 7.10 -4.20 -1.63
CA THR A 174 6.84 -4.80 -0.32
C THR A 174 6.80 -6.34 -0.39
N LEU A 175 6.22 -6.93 -1.45
CA LEU A 175 6.29 -8.39 -1.63
C LEU A 175 7.74 -8.88 -1.77
N LEU A 176 8.58 -8.17 -2.53
CA LEU A 176 10.01 -8.50 -2.65
C LEU A 176 10.73 -8.35 -1.31
N GLU A 177 10.43 -7.32 -0.51
CA GLU A 177 10.98 -7.12 0.84
C GLU A 177 10.58 -8.26 1.80
N LEU A 178 9.33 -8.74 1.73
CA LEU A 178 8.86 -9.89 2.50
C LEU A 178 9.57 -11.19 2.09
N GLU A 179 9.84 -11.37 0.80
CA GLU A 179 10.63 -12.49 0.31
C GLU A 179 12.08 -12.45 0.82
N ASP A 180 12.68 -11.26 0.88
CA ASP A 180 14.05 -11.01 1.30
C ASP A 180 14.25 -11.06 2.83
N LEU A 181 13.19 -11.26 3.61
CA LEU A 181 13.30 -11.30 5.06
C LEU A 181 14.33 -12.34 5.53
N PRO A 182 15.27 -11.96 6.42
CA PRO A 182 16.23 -12.90 6.97
C PRO A 182 15.52 -14.00 7.77
N ALA A 183 15.92 -15.26 7.58
CA ALA A 183 15.19 -16.42 8.12
C ALA A 183 15.05 -16.45 9.66
N ASN A 184 15.98 -15.82 10.38
CA ASN A 184 16.03 -15.81 11.85
C ASN A 184 15.58 -14.48 12.48
N ALA A 185 15.15 -13.50 11.68
CA ALA A 185 14.72 -12.21 12.22
C ALA A 185 13.37 -12.35 12.93
N PRO A 186 13.20 -11.86 14.17
CA PRO A 186 11.88 -11.76 14.77
C PRO A 186 11.05 -10.72 14.02
N ILE A 187 9.80 -11.06 13.71
CA ILE A 187 8.87 -10.21 12.96
C ILE A 187 7.76 -9.74 13.90
N TYR A 188 7.55 -8.44 14.01
CA TYR A 188 6.46 -7.83 14.75
C TYR A 188 5.45 -7.23 13.77
N ILE A 189 4.22 -7.73 13.77
CA ILE A 189 3.15 -7.22 12.91
C ILE A 189 2.24 -6.34 13.77
N TRP A 190 2.14 -5.06 13.41
CA TRP A 190 1.34 -4.04 14.07
C TRP A 190 0.00 -3.90 13.38
N TYR A 191 -1.07 -3.95 14.18
CA TYR A 191 -2.44 -3.82 13.69
C TYR A 191 -3.39 -3.37 14.79
N ALA A 192 -4.49 -2.74 14.39
CA ALA A 192 -5.60 -2.33 15.21
C ALA A 192 -6.89 -3.07 14.81
N ASN A 193 -7.94 -2.90 15.61
CA ASN A 193 -9.24 -3.54 15.41
C ASN A 193 -10.10 -2.81 14.36
N ASN A 194 -9.56 -2.65 13.16
CA ASN A 194 -10.28 -2.13 11.99
C ASN A 194 -10.19 -3.09 10.79
N GLY A 195 -11.14 -2.96 9.86
CA GLY A 195 -11.27 -3.89 8.73
C GLY A 195 -10.03 -3.94 7.82
N GLY A 196 -9.29 -2.83 7.70
CA GLY A 196 -8.10 -2.75 6.87
C GLY A 196 -6.94 -3.52 7.49
N GLU A 197 -6.55 -3.15 8.68
CA GLU A 197 -5.39 -3.75 9.35
C GLU A 197 -5.64 -5.23 9.68
N GLN A 198 -6.86 -5.59 10.08
CA GLN A 198 -7.24 -6.98 10.32
C GLN A 198 -7.22 -7.82 9.03
N THR A 199 -7.65 -7.27 7.90
CA THR A 199 -7.49 -7.97 6.59
C THR A 199 -6.01 -8.07 6.21
N GLY A 200 -5.23 -7.00 6.44
CA GLY A 200 -3.81 -6.93 6.15
C GLY A 200 -2.99 -8.00 6.89
N ILE A 201 -3.20 -8.18 8.20
CA ILE A 201 -2.45 -9.21 8.94
C ILE A 201 -2.72 -10.62 8.44
N ARG A 202 -3.94 -10.92 8.00
CA ARG A 202 -4.31 -12.23 7.45
C ARG A 202 -3.57 -12.50 6.15
N PHE A 203 -3.52 -11.48 5.28
CA PHE A 203 -2.74 -11.56 4.05
C PHE A 203 -1.23 -11.68 4.31
N ILE A 204 -0.68 -10.84 5.19
CA ILE A 204 0.75 -10.87 5.54
C ILE A 204 1.13 -12.24 6.12
N LEU A 205 0.33 -12.79 7.04
CA LEU A 205 0.58 -14.12 7.60
C LEU A 205 0.44 -15.23 6.55
N HIS A 206 -0.45 -15.08 5.58
CA HIS A 206 -0.50 -15.98 4.42
C HIS A 206 0.79 -15.90 3.59
N LEU A 207 1.32 -14.71 3.30
CA LEU A 207 2.59 -14.55 2.58
C LEU A 207 3.79 -15.13 3.35
N LEU A 208 3.75 -15.05 4.68
CA LEU A 208 4.81 -15.56 5.56
C LEU A 208 4.63 -17.04 5.96
N ARG A 209 3.66 -17.76 5.40
CA ARG A 209 3.30 -19.13 5.83
C ARG A 209 4.44 -20.15 5.81
N GLU A 210 5.36 -20.02 4.85
CA GLU A 210 6.53 -20.91 4.71
C GLU A 210 7.77 -20.38 5.44
N LYS A 211 7.68 -19.23 6.13
CA LYS A 211 8.80 -18.59 6.82
C LYS A 211 8.92 -19.12 8.25
N ALA A 212 10.14 -19.53 8.62
CA ALA A 212 10.47 -20.06 9.94
C ALA A 212 10.62 -18.98 11.04
N ASN A 213 10.54 -17.70 10.66
CA ASN A 213 10.64 -16.56 11.56
C ASN A 213 9.69 -16.67 12.75
N GLN A 214 10.13 -16.27 13.94
CA GLN A 214 9.22 -16.02 15.05
C GLN A 214 8.39 -14.77 14.74
N ILE A 215 7.06 -14.88 14.77
CA ILE A 215 6.15 -13.77 14.49
C ILE A 215 5.41 -13.39 15.77
N PHE A 216 5.41 -12.10 16.08
CA PHE A 216 4.73 -11.50 17.23
C PHE A 216 3.65 -10.55 16.72
N LEU A 217 2.48 -10.62 17.33
CA LEU A 217 1.34 -9.78 17.01
C LEU A 217 1.25 -8.62 18.01
N MET A 218 1.19 -7.40 17.48
CA MET A 218 1.05 -6.17 18.24
C MET A 218 -0.33 -5.57 17.98
N ASN A 219 -1.37 -6.11 18.64
CA ASN A 219 -2.72 -5.53 18.56
C ASN A 219 -2.73 -4.20 19.31
N THR A 220 -2.62 -3.08 18.61
CA THR A 220 -2.49 -1.77 19.23
C THR A 220 -3.76 -1.34 19.94
N THR A 221 -4.94 -1.73 19.47
CA THR A 221 -6.20 -1.43 20.16
C THR A 221 -6.24 -2.12 21.54
N GLU A 222 -5.89 -3.40 21.61
CA GLU A 222 -5.87 -4.15 22.87
C GLU A 222 -4.75 -3.66 23.81
N LEU A 223 -3.55 -3.45 23.28
CA LEU A 223 -2.41 -2.97 24.04
C LEU A 223 -2.63 -1.56 24.57
N TYR A 224 -3.24 -0.67 23.77
CA TYR A 224 -3.65 0.66 24.21
C TYR A 224 -4.65 0.56 25.36
N GLN A 225 -5.70 -0.24 25.19
CA GLN A 225 -6.72 -0.43 26.23
C GLN A 225 -6.14 -0.97 27.54
N GLN A 226 -5.14 -1.83 27.46
CA GLN A 226 -4.51 -2.44 28.63
C GLN A 226 -3.57 -1.49 29.37
N TRP A 227 -2.81 -0.65 28.65
CA TRP A 227 -1.65 0.03 29.23
C TRP A 227 -1.69 1.56 29.19
N LEU A 228 -2.47 2.15 28.29
CA LEU A 228 -2.50 3.59 28.04
C LEU A 228 -3.86 4.20 28.30
N ALA A 229 -4.95 3.47 28.04
CA ALA A 229 -6.30 3.97 28.23
C ALA A 229 -6.56 4.36 29.69
N SER A 230 -7.12 5.54 29.88
CA SER A 230 -7.61 5.98 31.20
C SER A 230 -9.07 5.55 31.39
N ASN A 231 -9.50 5.39 32.64
CA ASN A 231 -10.90 5.07 32.95
C ASN A 231 -11.90 6.16 32.53
N GLU A 232 -11.42 7.36 32.17
CA GLU A 232 -12.23 8.50 31.73
C GLU A 232 -12.36 8.59 30.21
N GLU A 233 -11.63 7.76 29.44
CA GLU A 233 -11.71 7.77 27.99
C GLU A 233 -13.02 7.16 27.49
N ILE A 234 -13.72 7.94 26.66
CA ILE A 234 -15.01 7.58 26.08
C ILE A 234 -14.84 6.59 24.91
N ARG A 235 -13.68 6.60 24.23
CA ARG A 235 -13.39 5.71 23.10
C ARG A 235 -11.95 5.20 23.13
N SER A 236 -11.76 3.98 22.63
CA SER A 236 -10.43 3.42 22.31
C SER A 236 -9.96 3.87 20.91
N ILE A 237 -8.71 3.56 20.58
CA ILE A 237 -8.15 3.79 19.24
C ILE A 237 -8.71 2.80 18.22
N VAL A 238 -8.86 3.23 16.98
CA VAL A 238 -9.38 2.43 15.86
C VAL A 238 -8.27 2.05 14.89
N HIS A 239 -7.30 2.93 14.70
CA HIS A 239 -6.16 2.73 13.80
C HIS A 239 -4.84 2.79 14.56
N THR A 240 -3.83 2.05 14.11
CA THR A 240 -2.48 2.11 14.71
C THR A 240 -1.86 3.50 14.56
N ASP A 241 -2.20 4.25 13.51
CA ASP A 241 -1.67 5.61 13.27
C ASP A 241 -2.28 6.73 14.11
N GLU A 242 -3.24 6.40 15.00
CA GLU A 242 -3.68 7.30 16.07
C GLU A 242 -2.65 7.38 17.22
N LEU A 243 -1.63 6.51 17.23
CA LEU A 243 -0.59 6.47 18.25
C LEU A 243 0.68 7.22 17.84
N ASP A 244 1.23 7.98 18.78
CA ASP A 244 2.51 8.67 18.60
C ASP A 244 3.72 7.72 18.76
N PRO A 245 4.93 8.15 18.34
CA PRO A 245 6.13 7.31 18.43
C PRO A 245 6.46 6.84 19.86
N GLU A 246 6.25 7.69 20.86
CA GLU A 246 6.52 7.39 22.27
C GLU A 246 5.58 6.30 22.79
N GLN A 247 4.29 6.40 22.47
CA GLN A 247 3.26 5.41 22.79
C GLN A 247 3.57 4.07 22.13
N LEU A 248 3.87 4.05 20.83
CA LEU A 248 4.22 2.81 20.12
C LEU A 248 5.47 2.14 20.71
N THR A 249 6.48 2.94 21.06
CA THR A 249 7.69 2.45 21.72
C THR A 249 7.37 1.85 23.08
N PHE A 250 6.55 2.52 23.88
CA PHE A 250 6.11 2.02 25.18
C PHE A 250 5.35 0.69 25.06
N LEU A 251 4.40 0.59 24.13
CA LEU A 251 3.66 -0.65 23.88
C LEU A 251 4.58 -1.80 23.43
N PHE A 252 5.58 -1.49 22.59
CA PHE A 252 6.60 -2.47 22.20
C PHE A 252 7.35 -3.02 23.42
N GLU A 253 7.85 -2.14 24.30
CA GLU A 253 8.57 -2.54 25.50
C GLU A 253 7.73 -3.40 26.44
N LYS A 254 6.43 -3.09 26.58
CA LYS A 254 5.50 -3.88 27.39
C LYS A 254 5.22 -5.27 26.81
N ASN A 255 5.22 -5.39 25.48
CA ASN A 255 4.89 -6.66 24.81
C ASN A 255 6.11 -7.54 24.52
N LYS A 256 7.34 -7.14 24.89
CA LYS A 256 8.57 -7.93 24.63
C LYS A 256 8.56 -9.34 25.20
N ALA A 257 7.82 -9.58 26.28
CA ALA A 257 7.70 -10.89 26.91
C ALA A 257 6.58 -11.76 26.31
N ALA A 258 5.85 -11.27 25.31
CA ALA A 258 4.81 -12.04 24.64
C ALA A 258 5.42 -13.25 23.91
N ASN A 259 4.67 -14.33 23.85
CA ASN A 259 5.06 -15.49 23.07
C ASN A 259 4.84 -15.20 21.57
N PRO A 260 5.70 -15.73 20.68
CA PRO A 260 5.41 -15.72 19.26
C PRO A 260 4.17 -16.56 18.97
N LEU A 261 3.53 -16.30 17.82
CA LEU A 261 2.42 -17.10 17.32
C LEU A 261 2.79 -18.58 17.28
N SER A 262 1.91 -19.40 17.85
CA SER A 262 1.91 -20.84 17.71
C SER A 262 1.63 -21.26 16.26
N GLN A 263 1.94 -22.52 15.95
CA GLN A 263 1.63 -23.07 14.63
C GLN A 263 0.12 -23.15 14.41
N GLU A 264 -0.65 -23.44 15.45
CA GLU A 264 -2.11 -23.50 15.42
C GLU A 264 -2.72 -22.13 15.10
N GLU A 265 -2.25 -21.06 15.74
CA GLU A 265 -2.70 -19.69 15.45
C GLU A 265 -2.35 -19.28 14.02
N ARG A 266 -1.13 -19.61 13.54
CA ARG A 266 -0.73 -19.36 12.15
C ARG A 266 -1.66 -20.04 11.15
N ILE A 267 -1.98 -21.31 11.37
CA ILE A 267 -2.91 -22.07 10.52
C ILE A 267 -4.32 -21.44 10.56
N GLN A 268 -4.75 -20.96 11.72
CA GLN A 268 -6.05 -20.29 11.84
C GLN A 268 -6.12 -19.02 10.99
N PHE A 269 -5.12 -18.13 11.06
CA PHE A 269 -5.06 -16.94 10.21
C PHE A 269 -4.98 -17.27 8.72
N GLN A 270 -4.27 -18.34 8.35
CA GLN A 270 -4.19 -18.79 6.95
C GLN A 270 -5.57 -19.24 6.43
N ARG A 271 -6.31 -20.02 7.21
CA ARG A 271 -7.68 -20.43 6.86
C ARG A 271 -8.63 -19.24 6.73
N GLU A 272 -8.51 -18.27 7.64
CA GLU A 272 -9.29 -17.03 7.56
C GLU A 272 -8.98 -16.26 6.27
N TRP A 273 -7.69 -16.17 5.90
CA TRP A 273 -7.29 -15.58 4.62
C TRP A 273 -7.86 -16.34 3.43
N GLU A 274 -7.78 -17.67 3.39
CA GLU A 274 -8.31 -18.48 2.28
C GLU A 274 -9.81 -18.23 2.06
N VAL A 275 -10.59 -18.09 3.14
CA VAL A 275 -12.02 -17.72 3.05
C VAL A 275 -12.20 -16.31 2.52
N LEU A 276 -11.42 -15.34 3.02
CA LEU A 276 -11.49 -13.94 2.58
C LEU A 276 -11.04 -13.77 1.12
N ALA A 277 -10.07 -14.53 0.65
CA ALA A 277 -9.53 -14.47 -0.70
C ALA A 277 -10.51 -15.00 -1.77
N GLU A 278 -11.50 -15.80 -1.38
CA GLU A 278 -12.58 -16.24 -2.29
C GLU A 278 -13.75 -15.23 -2.36
N SER A 279 -13.73 -14.21 -1.50
CA SER A 279 -14.77 -13.18 -1.45
C SER A 279 -14.72 -12.24 -2.66
N LYS A 280 -15.89 -11.79 -3.12
CA LYS A 280 -16.04 -10.89 -4.27
C LYS A 280 -16.32 -9.45 -3.87
N GLY A 281 -16.62 -9.20 -2.61
CA GLY A 281 -16.90 -7.86 -2.12
C GLY A 281 -15.66 -6.98 -2.11
N VAL A 282 -15.93 -5.68 -2.01
CA VAL A 282 -14.93 -4.63 -2.09
C VAL A 282 -14.91 -3.75 -0.84
N LEU A 283 -15.65 -4.11 0.21
CA LEU A 283 -15.63 -3.44 1.50
C LEU A 283 -15.60 -4.46 2.63
N ARG A 284 -14.67 -4.26 3.56
CA ARG A 284 -14.45 -5.12 4.73
C ARG A 284 -14.40 -4.27 5.99
N LEU A 285 -15.19 -4.67 6.97
CA LEU A 285 -15.25 -4.05 8.30
C LEU A 285 -14.77 -5.03 9.36
N TRP A 286 -14.35 -4.52 10.52
CA TRP A 286 -14.08 -5.36 11.68
C TRP A 286 -15.31 -5.33 12.58
N GLN A 287 -16.04 -6.44 12.66
CA GLN A 287 -17.29 -6.51 13.42
C GLN A 287 -17.32 -7.79 14.24
N ASN A 288 -17.69 -7.67 15.52
CA ASN A 288 -17.83 -8.81 16.44
C ASN A 288 -16.58 -9.70 16.51
N GLY A 289 -15.38 -9.12 16.40
CA GLY A 289 -14.12 -9.86 16.44
C GLY A 289 -13.75 -10.59 15.15
N ALA A 290 -14.39 -10.26 14.01
CA ALA A 290 -14.10 -10.87 12.72
C ALA A 290 -14.11 -9.85 11.57
N VAL A 291 -13.31 -10.12 10.54
CA VAL A 291 -13.38 -9.39 9.26
C VAL A 291 -14.68 -9.79 8.55
N THR A 292 -15.57 -8.84 8.35
CA THR A 292 -16.88 -9.03 7.73
C THR A 292 -16.95 -8.29 6.41
N GLU A 293 -17.26 -9.01 5.34
CA GLU A 293 -17.61 -8.39 4.05
C GLU A 293 -19.00 -7.76 4.15
N VAL A 294 -19.11 -6.52 3.66
CA VAL A 294 -20.39 -5.81 3.57
C VAL A 294 -20.61 -5.30 2.15
N PRO A 295 -21.87 -4.97 1.77
CA PRO A 295 -22.15 -4.41 0.45
C PRO A 295 -21.35 -3.13 0.17
N GLU A 296 -20.97 -2.91 -1.08
CA GLU A 296 -20.25 -1.70 -1.51
C GLU A 296 -21.01 -0.41 -1.20
N GLN A 297 -22.33 -0.45 -1.12
CA GLN A 297 -23.18 0.70 -0.79
C GLN A 297 -23.44 0.86 0.71
N TYR A 298 -22.73 0.13 1.60
CA TYR A 298 -23.04 0.06 3.03
C TYR A 298 -23.20 1.44 3.70
N TYR A 299 -22.36 2.40 3.32
CA TYR A 299 -22.37 3.76 3.88
C TYR A 299 -23.18 4.78 3.06
N ASP A 300 -23.84 4.38 1.96
CA ASP A 300 -24.57 5.32 1.08
C ASP A 300 -25.71 6.03 1.82
N LEU A 301 -26.45 5.31 2.68
CA LEU A 301 -27.51 5.91 3.50
C LEU A 301 -26.96 6.90 4.51
N LEU A 302 -25.80 6.61 5.12
CA LEU A 302 -25.15 7.54 6.03
C LEU A 302 -24.75 8.82 5.28
N ILE A 303 -24.13 8.69 4.10
CA ILE A 303 -23.75 9.82 3.24
C ILE A 303 -24.97 10.69 2.92
N ILE A 304 -26.08 10.07 2.49
CA ILE A 304 -27.31 10.78 2.15
C ILE A 304 -27.86 11.54 3.38
N ASN A 305 -27.95 10.87 4.53
CA ASN A 305 -28.46 11.47 5.76
C ASN A 305 -27.59 12.64 6.25
N THR A 306 -26.27 12.53 6.16
CA THR A 306 -25.35 13.63 6.50
C THR A 306 -25.57 14.82 5.57
N ILE A 307 -25.72 14.60 4.26
CA ILE A 307 -26.01 15.69 3.32
C ILE A 307 -27.39 16.31 3.62
N GLU A 308 -28.40 15.51 3.95
CA GLU A 308 -29.72 16.03 4.38
C GLU A 308 -29.61 16.91 5.62
N GLN A 309 -28.86 16.48 6.65
CA GLN A 309 -28.63 17.25 7.86
C GLN A 309 -27.96 18.60 7.52
N LEU A 310 -26.88 18.57 6.76
CA LEU A 310 -26.15 19.77 6.38
C LEU A 310 -26.99 20.76 5.56
N HIS A 311 -27.95 20.28 4.75
CA HIS A 311 -28.90 21.17 4.09
C HIS A 311 -29.89 21.84 5.05
N ARG A 312 -30.29 21.17 6.15
CA ARG A 312 -31.19 21.76 7.16
C ARG A 312 -30.52 22.91 7.92
N GLU A 313 -29.19 22.93 7.96
CA GLU A 313 -28.40 24.02 8.54
C GLU A 313 -28.27 25.23 7.60
N GLN A 314 -28.68 25.10 6.33
CA GLN A 314 -28.66 26.19 5.36
C GLN A 314 -30.00 26.95 5.35
N GLU A 315 -29.95 28.27 5.14
CA GLU A 315 -31.16 29.08 4.90
C GLU A 315 -31.87 28.66 3.60
N ALA A 316 -31.09 28.27 2.59
CA ALA A 316 -31.58 27.72 1.33
C ALA A 316 -30.69 26.57 0.88
N LYS A 317 -31.30 25.48 0.43
CA LYS A 317 -30.63 24.24 -0.01
C LYS A 317 -29.71 24.50 -1.22
N ASP A 318 -28.40 24.48 -0.99
CA ASP A 318 -27.36 24.71 -2.00
C ASP A 318 -26.20 23.69 -1.88
N PHE A 319 -25.34 23.64 -2.90
CA PHE A 319 -24.18 22.75 -3.01
C PHE A 319 -23.22 22.84 -1.81
N ILE A 320 -22.85 21.68 -1.27
CA ILE A 320 -21.95 21.52 -0.12
C ILE A 320 -20.63 20.92 -0.61
N ARG A 321 -19.50 21.49 -0.17
CA ARG A 321 -18.16 20.94 -0.49
C ARG A 321 -18.07 19.49 -0.05
N THR A 322 -17.61 18.61 -0.94
CA THR A 322 -17.51 17.16 -0.64
C THR A 322 -16.63 16.88 0.56
N GLY A 323 -15.49 17.58 0.70
CA GLY A 323 -14.64 17.46 1.88
C GLY A 323 -15.33 17.84 3.19
N ARG A 324 -16.31 18.76 3.19
CA ARG A 324 -17.12 19.07 4.38
C ARG A 324 -18.05 17.90 4.72
N VAL A 325 -18.70 17.32 3.72
CA VAL A 325 -19.57 16.13 3.91
C VAL A 325 -18.78 14.98 4.51
N ILE A 326 -17.61 14.66 3.94
CA ILE A 326 -16.75 13.58 4.43
C ILE A 326 -16.25 13.88 5.85
N GLY A 327 -15.81 15.12 6.13
CA GLY A 327 -15.40 15.52 7.47
C GLY A 327 -16.51 15.35 8.51
N GLU A 328 -17.75 15.70 8.16
CA GLU A 328 -18.93 15.51 9.03
C GLU A 328 -19.25 14.03 9.28
N ILE A 329 -19.11 13.19 8.25
CA ILE A 329 -19.27 11.74 8.38
C ILE A 329 -18.21 11.17 9.32
N LEU A 330 -16.93 11.48 9.09
CA LEU A 330 -15.82 10.99 9.89
C LEU A 330 -15.88 11.48 11.35
N HIS A 331 -16.44 12.66 11.60
CA HIS A 331 -16.65 13.16 12.95
C HIS A 331 -17.64 12.31 13.76
N HIS A 332 -18.65 11.75 13.09
CA HIS A 332 -19.71 10.95 13.71
C HIS A 332 -19.48 9.44 13.64
N MET A 333 -18.54 8.98 12.82
CA MET A 333 -18.25 7.56 12.64
C MET A 333 -17.28 7.05 13.71
N TYR A 334 -17.68 5.97 14.38
CA TYR A 334 -16.86 5.27 15.36
C TYR A 334 -15.91 4.23 14.73
N GLU A 335 -16.30 3.63 13.60
CA GLU A 335 -15.47 2.71 12.81
C GLU A 335 -15.21 3.35 11.45
N SER A 336 -13.95 3.63 11.13
CA SER A 336 -13.59 4.41 9.95
C SER A 336 -13.19 3.51 8.78
N VAL A 337 -13.93 3.67 7.69
CA VAL A 337 -13.41 3.44 6.34
C VAL A 337 -12.73 4.74 5.88
N GLY A 338 -11.69 4.64 5.06
CA GLY A 338 -10.93 5.81 4.62
C GLY A 338 -11.77 6.85 3.85
N ASP A 339 -11.35 8.11 3.93
CA ASP A 339 -11.96 9.25 3.21
C ASP A 339 -12.13 9.01 1.70
N SER A 340 -11.16 8.32 1.11
CA SER A 340 -11.08 8.02 -0.31
C SER A 340 -12.19 7.07 -0.76
N TYR A 341 -12.62 6.16 0.13
CA TYR A 341 -13.79 5.31 -0.11
C TYR A 341 -15.11 6.10 0.00
N LEU A 342 -15.23 7.00 0.98
CA LEU A 342 -16.43 7.83 1.11
C LEU A 342 -16.58 8.77 -0.10
N GLU A 343 -15.49 9.36 -0.56
CA GLU A 343 -15.44 10.16 -1.78
C GLU A 343 -15.88 9.36 -3.01
N TYR A 344 -15.38 8.13 -3.12
CA TYR A 344 -15.79 7.16 -4.13
C TYR A 344 -17.31 6.90 -4.12
N ARG A 345 -17.89 6.62 -2.95
CA ARG A 345 -19.34 6.40 -2.82
C ARG A 345 -20.16 7.65 -3.14
N ILE A 346 -19.69 8.84 -2.76
CA ILE A 346 -20.32 10.11 -3.12
C ILE A 346 -20.37 10.28 -4.64
N ARG A 347 -19.28 9.94 -5.37
CA ARG A 347 -19.31 9.97 -6.85
C ARG A 347 -20.30 8.97 -7.43
N HIS A 348 -20.40 7.76 -6.89
CA HIS A 348 -21.42 6.79 -7.32
C HIS A 348 -22.86 7.28 -7.09
N LEU A 349 -23.11 8.00 -6.00
CA LEU A 349 -24.40 8.64 -5.75
C LEU A 349 -24.70 9.79 -6.73
N VAL A 350 -23.68 10.47 -7.25
CA VAL A 350 -23.84 11.41 -8.38
C VAL A 350 -24.19 10.66 -9.66
N TYR A 351 -23.45 9.60 -10.00
CA TYR A 351 -23.66 8.84 -11.25
C TYR A 351 -25.04 8.16 -11.30
N SER A 352 -25.53 7.67 -10.16
CA SER A 352 -26.87 7.08 -10.03
C SER A 352 -28.00 8.11 -9.99
N GLY A 353 -27.69 9.41 -9.98
CA GLY A 353 -28.65 10.50 -10.01
C GLY A 353 -29.29 10.85 -8.66
N VAL A 354 -28.79 10.31 -7.56
CA VAL A 354 -29.20 10.69 -6.20
C VAL A 354 -28.67 12.08 -5.83
N LEU A 355 -27.44 12.39 -6.27
CA LEU A 355 -26.78 13.67 -6.04
C LEU A 355 -26.61 14.46 -7.35
N GLU A 356 -26.61 15.78 -7.23
CA GLU A 356 -26.14 16.73 -8.22
C GLU A 356 -24.67 17.09 -7.96
N LEU A 357 -23.94 17.43 -9.04
CA LEU A 357 -22.52 17.74 -9.01
C LEU A 357 -22.26 19.18 -9.46
N LYS A 358 -21.40 19.89 -8.72
CA LYS A 358 -20.84 21.19 -9.12
C LYS A 358 -19.31 21.15 -9.02
N GLY A 359 -18.62 21.39 -10.13
CA GLY A 359 -17.16 21.35 -10.23
C GLY A 359 -16.64 20.07 -10.87
N ILE A 360 -15.31 19.89 -10.84
CA ILE A 360 -14.64 18.71 -11.42
C ILE A 360 -14.20 17.79 -10.28
N PRO A 361 -14.56 16.50 -10.27
CA PRO A 361 -14.27 15.58 -9.17
C PRO A 361 -12.83 15.04 -9.20
N LYS A 362 -11.84 15.95 -9.23
CA LYS A 362 -10.40 15.60 -9.17
C LYS A 362 -9.95 15.19 -7.77
N SER A 363 -10.58 15.76 -6.75
CA SER A 363 -10.47 15.34 -5.35
C SER A 363 -11.63 15.94 -4.56
N MET A 364 -11.85 15.49 -3.32
CA MET A 364 -12.91 15.97 -2.43
C MET A 364 -12.91 17.50 -2.17
N ARG A 365 -11.82 18.22 -2.48
CA ARG A 365 -11.73 19.69 -2.35
C ARG A 365 -12.26 20.44 -3.59
N HIS A 366 -12.31 19.77 -4.74
CA HIS A 366 -12.53 20.42 -6.04
C HIS A 366 -13.99 20.46 -6.49
N TYR A 367 -14.87 19.70 -5.85
CA TYR A 367 -16.29 19.67 -6.19
C TYR A 367 -17.18 19.76 -4.96
N SER A 368 -18.44 20.04 -5.24
CA SER A 368 -19.52 20.08 -4.26
C SER A 368 -20.67 19.23 -4.75
N VAL A 369 -21.46 18.72 -3.80
CA VAL A 369 -22.64 17.90 -4.06
C VAL A 369 -23.89 18.52 -3.43
N LYS A 370 -25.05 18.20 -3.99
CA LYS A 370 -26.37 18.56 -3.47
C LYS A 370 -27.30 17.37 -3.68
N LEU A 371 -28.26 17.16 -2.78
CA LEU A 371 -29.31 16.16 -3.02
C LEU A 371 -30.19 16.64 -4.16
N ARG A 372 -30.40 15.79 -5.16
CA ARG A 372 -31.28 16.13 -6.27
C ARG A 372 -32.71 16.36 -5.76
N ASP A 373 -33.38 17.37 -6.31
CA ASP A 373 -34.80 17.58 -6.02
C ASP A 373 -35.62 16.47 -6.71
N ARG A 374 -36.55 15.85 -5.98
CA ARG A 374 -37.37 14.73 -6.49
C ARG A 374 -38.45 15.20 -7.45
#